data_AF-W2M562-F1
#
_entry.id   AF-W2M562-F1
#
_cell.length_a   1.000
_cell.length_b   1.000
_cell.length_c   1.000
_cell.angle_alpha   90.00
_cell.angle_beta   90.00
_cell.angle_gamma   90.00
#
_symmetry.space_group_name_H-M   'P 1'
#
loop_
_entity.id
_entity.type
_entity.pdbx_description
1 polymer ?
#
loop_
_entity_poly.entity_id
_entity_poly.type
_entity_poly.pdbx_seq_one_letter_code
_entity_poly.pdbx_strand_id
1 'polypeptide(L)'
;MWVRRTEKVIPSVTRFRRDRPVRIRLTNVSERSAYVPAFNRLAVLVLIGDLPRAVGYVRLDSKKYKDWQVLAYENCRDRHLFKRECELYGQWLATQPPSVERRAYPTPVGVMKRSPEDALDVSADRLACAGRWEKILEQRERDE
;
A
#
# COMPACT_ATOMS: atom_id res chain seq x y z
N MET A 1 18.34 14.68 -16.28
CA MET A 1 18.30 13.44 -17.10
C MET A 1 16.86 13.03 -17.32
N TRP A 2 16.56 12.54 -18.51
CA TRP A 2 15.23 12.09 -18.91
C TRP A 2 15.28 10.65 -19.38
N VAL A 3 14.27 9.87 -19.04
CA VAL A 3 14.18 8.44 -19.35
C VAL A 3 12.85 8.15 -20.04
N ARG A 4 12.88 7.27 -21.03
CA ARG A 4 11.70 6.81 -21.76
C ARG A 4 11.52 5.31 -21.57
N ARG A 5 10.33 4.92 -21.11
CA ARG A 5 9.90 3.53 -21.07
C ARG A 5 9.46 3.07 -22.46
N THR A 6 9.67 1.79 -22.74
CA THR A 6 9.01 1.08 -23.83
C THR A 6 7.94 0.14 -23.28
N GLU A 7 7.06 -0.36 -24.13
CA GLU A 7 6.02 -1.29 -23.73
C GLU A 7 6.59 -2.48 -22.93
N LYS A 8 7.73 -3.02 -23.39
CA LYS A 8 8.37 -4.23 -22.85
C LYS A 8 9.48 -3.96 -21.84
N VAL A 9 10.13 -2.79 -21.87
CA VAL A 9 11.33 -2.53 -21.08
C VAL A 9 11.27 -1.20 -20.34
N ILE A 10 11.61 -1.25 -19.05
CA ILE A 10 11.74 -0.08 -18.17
C ILE A 10 13.24 0.19 -17.91
N PRO A 11 13.74 1.40 -18.17
CA PRO A 11 15.09 1.77 -17.80
C PRO A 11 15.15 2.29 -16.36
N SER A 12 16.15 1.84 -15.62
CA SER A 12 16.48 2.27 -14.26
C SER A 12 17.89 2.83 -14.24
N VAL A 13 18.07 4.05 -13.78
CA VAL A 13 19.40 4.63 -13.61
C VAL A 13 19.99 4.13 -12.31
N THR A 14 21.09 3.37 -12.38
CA THR A 14 21.63 2.62 -11.22
C THR A 14 22.92 3.22 -10.66
N ARG A 15 23.64 4.01 -11.46
CA ARG A 15 24.91 4.61 -11.01
C ARG A 15 25.07 6.01 -11.55
N PHE A 16 25.40 6.93 -10.67
CA PHE A 16 25.86 8.28 -11.00
C PHE A 16 27.34 8.44 -10.64
N ARG A 17 28.08 9.18 -11.45
CA ARG A 17 29.39 9.73 -11.07
C ARG A 17 29.40 11.21 -11.46
N ARG A 18 29.66 12.10 -10.49
CA ARG A 18 29.70 13.56 -10.69
C ARG A 18 28.46 14.07 -11.46
N ASP A 19 27.28 13.72 -10.98
CA ASP A 19 25.97 14.02 -11.59
C ASP A 19 25.73 13.51 -13.03
N ARG A 20 26.59 12.61 -13.50
CA ARG A 20 26.41 11.92 -14.79
C ARG A 20 25.98 10.48 -14.57
N PRO A 21 24.91 10.02 -15.25
CA PRO A 21 24.51 8.61 -15.23
C PRO A 21 25.61 7.78 -15.91
N VAL A 22 26.15 6.81 -15.20
CA VAL A 22 27.20 5.90 -15.70
C VAL A 22 26.64 4.58 -16.15
N ARG A 23 25.53 4.13 -15.53
CA ARG A 23 24.93 2.84 -15.84
C ARG A 23 23.42 2.93 -15.82
N ILE A 24 22.81 2.44 -16.89
CA ILE A 24 21.36 2.25 -17.02
C ILE A 24 21.13 0.75 -17.05
N ARG A 25 20.28 0.27 -16.14
CA ARG A 25 19.78 -1.10 -16.12
C ARG A 25 18.48 -1.13 -16.92
N LEU A 26 18.32 -2.14 -17.75
CA LEU A 26 17.09 -2.36 -18.51
C LEU A 26 16.38 -3.57 -17.90
N THR A 27 15.15 -3.36 -17.43
CA THR A 27 14.31 -4.43 -16.89
C THR A 27 13.27 -4.79 -17.92
N ASN A 28 13.27 -6.05 -18.36
CA ASN A 28 12.16 -6.61 -19.13
C ASN A 28 10.97 -6.82 -18.20
N VAL A 29 9.84 -6.22 -18.56
CA VAL A 29 8.55 -6.31 -17.85
C VAL A 29 7.55 -7.17 -18.61
N SER A 30 7.90 -7.60 -19.82
CA SER A 30 7.07 -8.54 -20.59
C SER A 30 7.40 -9.99 -20.24
N GLU A 31 6.39 -10.85 -20.34
CA GLU A 31 6.53 -12.31 -20.13
C GLU A 31 7.45 -12.98 -21.16
N ARG A 32 7.63 -12.34 -22.33
CA ARG A 32 8.44 -12.83 -23.44
C ARG A 32 9.80 -12.12 -23.48
N SER A 33 10.76 -12.70 -24.19
CA SER A 33 12.03 -12.04 -24.48
C SER A 33 11.79 -10.70 -25.17
N ALA A 34 12.30 -9.62 -24.57
CA ALA A 34 12.19 -8.28 -25.13
C ALA A 34 13.40 -7.96 -26.01
N TYR A 35 13.12 -7.47 -27.22
CA TYR A 35 14.13 -6.93 -28.11
C TYR A 35 14.17 -5.40 -27.99
N VAL A 36 15.36 -4.85 -27.75
CA VAL A 36 15.60 -3.41 -27.69
C VAL A 36 16.61 -3.04 -28.78
N PRO A 37 16.18 -2.33 -29.84
CA PRO A 37 17.11 -1.86 -30.86
C PRO A 37 18.17 -0.92 -30.26
N ALA A 38 19.42 -1.05 -30.69
CA ALA A 38 20.54 -0.24 -30.19
C ALA A 38 20.32 1.28 -30.37
N PHE A 39 19.62 1.67 -31.44
CA PHE A 39 19.35 3.07 -31.77
C PHE A 39 18.17 3.66 -30.98
N ASN A 40 17.46 2.85 -30.19
CA ASN A 40 16.32 3.31 -29.44
C ASN A 40 16.79 4.16 -28.24
N ARG A 41 16.48 5.45 -28.28
CA ARG A 41 16.89 6.40 -27.23
C ARG A 41 16.01 6.18 -26.01
N LEU A 42 16.51 5.40 -25.06
CA LEU A 42 15.84 5.13 -23.78
C LEU A 42 16.16 6.17 -22.69
N ALA A 43 17.25 6.91 -22.85
CA ALA A 43 17.62 7.98 -21.95
C ALA A 43 18.33 9.10 -22.70
N VAL A 44 18.08 10.33 -22.26
CA VAL A 44 18.69 11.53 -22.82
C VAL A 44 19.12 12.45 -21.67
N LEU A 45 20.33 12.99 -21.79
CA LEU A 45 20.81 14.09 -20.97
C LEU A 45 20.39 15.39 -21.65
N VAL A 46 19.61 16.20 -20.95
CA VAL A 46 19.13 17.50 -21.39
C VAL A 46 19.57 18.52 -20.34
N LEU A 47 19.89 19.74 -20.79
CA LEU A 47 20.24 20.85 -19.90
C LEU A 47 19.09 21.17 -18.95
N ILE A 48 19.41 21.78 -17.81
CA ILE A 48 18.43 22.18 -16.82
C ILE A 48 17.55 23.29 -17.44
N GLY A 49 16.23 23.11 -17.41
CA GLY A 49 15.25 24.04 -17.99
C GLY A 49 14.70 23.60 -19.35
N ASP A 50 15.41 22.71 -20.06
CA ASP A 50 14.99 22.24 -21.38
C ASP A 50 14.19 20.93 -21.32
N LEU A 51 13.30 20.75 -22.30
CA LEU A 51 12.51 19.53 -22.51
C LEU A 51 13.08 18.70 -23.67
N PRO A 52 13.16 17.36 -23.56
CA PRO A 52 13.49 16.51 -24.70
C PRO A 52 12.47 16.70 -25.84
N ARG A 53 12.96 16.80 -27.08
CA ARG A 53 12.13 16.99 -28.29
C ARG A 53 11.18 15.82 -28.58
N ALA A 54 11.50 14.63 -28.09
CA ALA A 54 10.72 13.44 -28.32
C ALA A 54 9.73 13.19 -27.18
N VAL A 55 8.59 12.59 -27.51
CA VAL A 55 7.52 12.29 -26.54
C VAL A 55 7.84 11.07 -25.67
N GLY A 56 7.19 11.00 -24.50
CA GLY A 56 7.26 9.84 -23.60
C GLY A 56 8.46 9.80 -22.66
N TYR A 57 9.22 10.89 -22.59
CA TYR A 57 10.31 11.04 -21.63
C TYR A 57 9.81 11.59 -20.29
N VAL A 58 10.37 11.06 -19.22
CA VAL A 58 10.03 11.40 -17.84
C VAL A 58 11.31 11.72 -17.08
N ARG A 59 11.29 12.77 -16.26
CA ARG A 59 12.41 13.08 -15.37
C ARG A 59 12.50 12.06 -14.23
N LEU A 60 13.71 11.84 -13.74
CA LEU A 60 13.97 10.90 -12.64
C LEU A 60 13.29 11.28 -11.32
N ASP A 61 13.01 12.56 -11.09
CA ASP A 61 12.32 13.09 -9.91
C ASP A 61 10.78 13.04 -10.03
N SER A 62 10.26 12.72 -11.22
CA SER A 62 8.82 12.65 -11.46
C SER A 62 8.18 11.46 -10.77
N LYS A 63 6.94 11.64 -10.29
CA LYS A 63 6.10 10.56 -9.77
C LYS A 63 5.93 9.42 -10.78
N LYS A 64 5.75 9.74 -12.07
CA LYS A 64 5.64 8.73 -13.14
C LYS A 64 6.86 7.81 -13.21
N TYR A 65 8.06 8.37 -13.01
CA TYR A 65 9.28 7.55 -12.98
C TYR A 65 9.30 6.64 -11.76
N LYS A 66 8.91 7.14 -10.58
CA LYS A 66 8.78 6.33 -9.37
C LYS A 66 7.82 5.15 -9.59
N ASP A 67 6.65 5.41 -10.17
CA ASP A 67 5.66 4.36 -10.48
C ASP A 67 6.24 3.31 -11.44
N TRP A 68 7.02 3.72 -12.45
CA TRP A 68 7.71 2.77 -13.33
C TRP A 68 8.78 1.96 -12.62
N GLN A 69 9.47 2.54 -11.63
CA GLN A 69 10.44 1.80 -10.83
C GLN A 69 9.78 0.74 -9.95
N VAL A 70 8.56 0.97 -9.47
CA VAL A 70 7.77 -0.05 -8.76
C VAL A 70 7.52 -1.25 -9.67
N LEU A 71 7.05 -1.01 -10.91
CA LEU A 71 6.83 -2.09 -11.89
C LEU A 71 8.12 -2.86 -12.21
N ALA A 72 9.23 -2.14 -12.42
CA ALA A 72 10.52 -2.78 -12.69
C ALA A 72 10.98 -3.63 -11.50
N TYR A 73 10.73 -3.17 -10.27
CA TYR A 73 11.09 -3.88 -9.06
C TYR A 73 10.27 -5.17 -8.91
N GLU A 74 8.95 -5.12 -9.10
CA GLU A 74 8.06 -6.29 -9.06
C GLU A 74 8.50 -7.39 -10.03
N ASN A 75 8.96 -7.00 -11.24
CA ASN A 75 9.39 -7.95 -12.26
C ASN A 75 10.82 -8.48 -12.05
N CYS A 76 11.70 -7.70 -11.44
CA CYS A 76 13.07 -8.16 -11.12
C CYS A 76 13.15 -9.02 -9.86
N ARG A 77 12.15 -8.93 -8.96
CA ARG A 77 12.22 -9.61 -7.67
C ARG A 77 11.93 -11.10 -7.84
N ASP A 78 12.85 -11.94 -7.37
CA ASP A 78 12.62 -13.38 -7.30
C ASP A 78 11.48 -13.67 -6.31
N ARG A 79 10.42 -14.31 -6.81
CA ARG A 79 9.23 -14.67 -6.03
C ARG A 79 9.54 -15.62 -4.88
N HIS A 80 10.45 -16.57 -5.08
CA HIS A 80 10.80 -17.55 -4.05
C HIS A 80 11.62 -16.90 -2.94
N LEU A 81 12.60 -16.08 -3.32
CA LEU A 81 13.38 -15.31 -2.36
C LEU A 81 12.50 -14.34 -1.57
N PHE A 82 11.58 -13.64 -2.23
CA PHE A 82 10.65 -12.74 -1.56
C PHE A 82 9.73 -13.46 -0.57
N LYS A 83 9.18 -14.61 -0.95
CA LYS A 83 8.34 -15.41 -0.06
C LYS A 83 9.10 -15.80 1.22
N ARG A 84 10.36 -16.23 1.07
CA ARG A 84 11.22 -16.57 2.20
C ARG A 84 11.52 -15.37 3.10
N GLU A 85 11.77 -14.19 2.51
CA GLU A 85 11.93 -12.95 3.27
C GLU A 85 10.68 -12.60 4.07
N CYS A 86 9.48 -12.75 3.48
CA CYS A 86 8.22 -12.51 4.17
C CYS A 86 8.00 -13.48 5.35
N GLU A 87 8.34 -14.75 5.19
CA GLU A 87 8.27 -15.76 6.26
C GLU A 87 9.22 -15.40 7.41
N LEU A 88 10.47 -15.05 7.10
CA LEU A 88 11.44 -14.60 8.10
C LEU A 88 11.01 -13.31 8.79
N TYR A 89 10.44 -12.36 8.04
CA TYR A 89 9.90 -11.13 8.61
C TYR A 89 8.72 -11.41 9.54
N GLY A 90 7.83 -12.33 9.17
CA GLY A 90 6.72 -12.77 10.03
C GLY A 90 7.21 -13.41 11.33
N GLN A 91 8.23 -14.26 11.26
CA GLN A 91 8.87 -14.85 12.44
C GLN A 91 9.51 -13.78 13.33
N TRP A 92 10.26 -12.84 12.73
CA TRP A 92 10.86 -11.72 13.44
C TRP A 92 9.81 -10.83 14.09
N LEU A 93 8.71 -10.54 13.38
CA LEU A 93 7.60 -9.73 13.87
C LEU A 93 6.87 -10.40 15.05
N ALA A 94 6.70 -11.72 15.01
CA ALA A 94 6.16 -12.50 16.12
C ALA A 94 7.07 -12.49 17.36
N THR A 95 8.37 -12.27 17.17
CA THR A 95 9.36 -12.15 18.26
C THR A 95 9.42 -10.72 18.82
N GLN A 96 8.79 -9.74 18.17
CA GLN A 96 8.78 -8.37 18.67
C GLN A 96 7.96 -8.26 19.96
N PRO A 97 8.47 -7.56 20.98
CA PRO A 97 7.66 -7.22 22.14
C PRO A 97 6.47 -6.32 21.70
N PRO A 98 5.36 -6.32 22.46
CA PRO A 98 4.26 -5.41 22.20
C PRO A 98 4.78 -3.97 22.08
N SER A 99 4.44 -3.29 21.00
CA SER A 99 4.89 -1.90 20.77
C SER A 99 4.34 -0.93 21.83
N VAL A 100 3.33 -1.36 22.60
CA VAL A 100 2.73 -0.63 23.70
C VAL A 100 2.74 -1.52 24.94
N GLU A 101 3.21 -0.97 26.05
CA GLU A 101 3.18 -1.64 27.35
C GLU A 101 1.72 -1.84 27.79
N ARG A 102 1.27 -3.11 27.75
CA ARG A 102 -0.06 -3.49 28.22
C ARG A 102 0.00 -3.72 29.72
N ARG A 103 -0.64 -2.83 30.49
CA ARG A 103 -0.84 -3.05 31.93
C ARG A 103 -1.67 -4.32 32.14
N ALA A 104 -1.22 -5.19 33.04
CA ALA A 104 -2.01 -6.32 33.50
C ALA A 104 -3.12 -5.81 34.42
N TYR A 105 -4.34 -5.71 33.90
CA TYR A 105 -5.51 -5.41 34.71
C TYR A 105 -6.07 -6.71 35.30
N PRO A 106 -6.52 -6.71 36.57
CA PRO A 106 -7.24 -7.85 37.12
C PRO A 106 -8.51 -8.08 36.28
N THR A 107 -8.77 -9.35 35.93
CA THR A 107 -10.02 -9.73 35.26
C THR A 107 -11.19 -9.37 36.17
N PRO A 108 -12.18 -8.57 35.71
CA PRO A 108 -13.32 -8.23 36.54
C PRO A 108 -14.08 -9.50 36.92
N VAL A 109 -14.20 -9.76 38.23
CA VAL A 109 -14.77 -11.00 38.80
C VAL A 109 -16.30 -11.04 38.71
N GLY A 110 -16.94 -9.93 38.36
CA GLY A 110 -18.37 -9.89 38.16
C GLY A 110 -18.86 -8.51 37.79
N VAL A 111 -19.99 -8.48 37.09
CA VAL A 111 -20.78 -7.28 36.90
C VAL A 111 -21.71 -7.17 38.11
N MET A 112 -21.60 -6.07 38.86
CA MET A 112 -22.51 -5.80 39.97
C MET A 112 -23.93 -5.71 39.40
N LYS A 113 -24.85 -6.55 39.89
CA LYS A 113 -26.26 -6.43 39.51
C LYS A 113 -26.76 -5.08 40.04
N ARG A 114 -27.47 -4.32 39.20
CA ARG A 114 -28.15 -3.10 39.64
C ARG A 114 -29.09 -3.42 40.79
N SER A 115 -29.21 -2.49 41.75
CA SER A 115 -30.14 -2.63 42.84
C SER A 115 -31.57 -2.70 42.27
N PRO A 116 -32.49 -3.44 42.91
CA PRO A 116 -33.89 -3.46 42.49
C PRO A 116 -34.54 -2.08 42.61
N GLU A 117 -34.02 -1.19 43.45
CA GLU A 117 -34.47 0.20 43.60
C GLU A 117 -34.25 1.01 42.31
N ASP A 118 -33.12 0.79 41.61
CA ASP A 118 -32.84 1.38 40.29
C ASP A 118 -33.68 0.73 39.15
N ALA A 119 -34.31 -0.42 39.41
CA ALA A 119 -35.18 -1.11 38.46
C ALA A 119 -36.65 -0.69 38.57
N LEU A 120 -37.06 -0.05 39.69
CA LEU A 120 -38.42 0.46 39.89
C LEU A 120 -38.70 1.77 39.13
N ASP A 121 -37.67 2.46 38.63
CA ASP A 121 -37.82 3.59 37.68
C ASP A 121 -37.88 3.12 36.21
N VAL A 122 -38.00 1.82 35.98
CA VAL A 122 -38.33 1.26 34.67
C VAL A 122 -39.85 1.13 34.61
N SER A 123 -40.51 2.23 34.22
CA SER A 123 -41.89 2.17 33.75
C SER A 123 -42.04 0.98 32.80
N ALA A 124 -43.11 0.19 32.98
CA ALA A 124 -43.38 -1.06 32.28
C ALA A 124 -43.55 -0.91 30.74
N ASP A 125 -43.22 0.25 30.18
CA ASP A 125 -43.44 0.66 28.80
C ASP A 125 -42.13 0.91 28.02
N ARG A 126 -40.96 0.66 28.63
CA ARG A 126 -39.67 0.80 27.93
C ARG A 126 -39.29 -0.51 27.23
N LEU A 127 -39.61 -0.60 25.94
CA LEU A 127 -39.00 -1.57 25.03
C LEU A 127 -37.48 -1.59 25.22
N ALA A 128 -36.90 -2.79 25.28
CA ALA A 128 -35.46 -2.99 25.24
C ALA A 128 -34.88 -2.31 24.00
N CYS A 129 -33.59 -1.93 24.02
CA CYS A 129 -32.96 -1.25 22.87
C CYS A 129 -33.19 -2.02 21.56
N ALA A 130 -33.13 -3.35 21.57
CA ALA A 130 -33.45 -4.19 20.41
C ALA A 130 -34.91 -4.01 19.93
N GLY A 131 -35.89 -4.10 20.83
CA GLY A 131 -37.31 -3.91 20.49
C GLY A 131 -37.65 -2.49 20.01
N ARG A 132 -36.88 -1.47 20.43
CA ARG A 132 -37.01 -0.11 19.86
C ARG A 132 -36.54 -0.06 18.41
N TRP A 133 -35.46 -0.76 18.08
CA TRP A 133 -34.93 -0.81 16.72
C TRP A 133 -35.86 -1.57 15.77
N GLU A 134 -36.45 -2.68 16.20
CA GLU A 134 -37.44 -3.42 15.41
C GLU A 134 -38.65 -2.53 15.07
N LYS A 135 -39.18 -1.79 16.05
CA LYS A 135 -40.31 -0.88 15.82
C LYS A 135 -39.97 0.26 14.85
N ILE A 136 -38.74 0.78 14.89
CA ILE A 136 -38.27 1.81 13.96
C ILE A 136 -38.16 1.24 12.53
N LEU A 137 -37.70 0.00 12.37
CA LEU A 137 -37.60 -0.65 11.07
C LEU A 137 -38.99 -0.93 10.48
N GLU A 138 -39.92 -1.46 11.27
CA GLU A 138 -41.30 -1.69 10.83
C GLU A 138 -42.03 -0.39 10.44
N GLN A 139 -41.75 0.72 11.12
CA GLN A 139 -42.33 2.02 10.77
C GLN A 139 -41.82 2.48 9.40
N ARG A 140 -40.54 2.28 9.13
CA ARG A 140 -39.89 2.66 7.88
C ARG A 140 -40.38 1.83 6.69
N GLU A 141 -40.66 0.54 6.89
CA GLU A 141 -41.24 -0.33 5.86
C GLU A 141 -42.71 -0.03 5.56
N ARG A 142 -43.44 0.59 6.51
CA ARG A 142 -44.83 1.03 6.28
C ARG A 142 -44.95 2.37 5.56
N ASP A 143 -43.91 3.19 5.65
CA ASP A 143 -43.86 4.54 5.06
C ASP A 143 -43.21 4.55 3.65
N GLU A 144 -42.79 3.39 3.13
CA GLU A 144 -42.37 3.13 1.73
C GLU A 144 -43.51 2.51 0.90
#